data_AF-A0A7D5C6W8-F1
#
_entry.id   AF-A0A7D5C6W8-F1
#
_cell.length_a   1.000
_cell.length_b   1.000
_cell.length_c   1.000
_cell.angle_alpha   90.00
_cell.angle_beta   90.00
_cell.angle_gamma   90.00
#
_symmetry.space_group_name_H-M   'P 1'
#
loop_
_entity.id
_entity.type
_entity.pdbx_description
1 polymer ?
#
loop_
_entity_poly.entity_id
_entity_poly.type
_entity_poly.pdbx_seq_one_letter_code
_entity_poly.pdbx_strand_id
1 'polypeptide(L)'
;MDDIPDQETLQEWIEGHDLDRRDVLKAAALFTGWGWLFRNQLPTARNTDSRLTEAEEHASRLAEQLDGTDLRDPLMMSGLTPMVERTIETINDVLHDGTVTSGVWVAEKHRQVTTVLSILPGVDAPPSQSRPAARQARLDTVLTYYQSLTDVLQHVASTQRVLATVETPALYDGDHPDQALSSIIDLDAIETSIEASSRVGEHAANENSADSLLPDTEQVTAQLNTQVQIQRRFNTAIQTYLDTADLIETGARQHEQGNLDQANKRFHAAKDAIPEKVLESDRPYAISHDGPTLRDYATHFTKRSQGLTQLIAACDPDIDASTQNTRFNDGLTHLINARGVVKQ
;
A
#
# COMPACT_ATOMS: atom_id res chain seq x y z
N MET A 1 11.40 36.73 -23.67
CA MET A 1 11.42 37.81 -22.67
C MET A 1 10.84 39.02 -23.36
N ASP A 2 9.54 39.21 -23.24
CA ASP A 2 8.88 40.48 -23.49
C ASP A 2 8.24 40.83 -22.15
N ASP A 3 8.81 41.85 -21.49
CA ASP A 3 8.33 42.34 -20.20
C ASP A 3 6.97 43.01 -20.40
N ILE A 4 5.99 42.51 -19.64
CA ILE A 4 4.68 43.13 -19.47
C ILE A 4 4.91 44.42 -18.66
N PRO A 5 4.30 45.57 -19.02
CA PRO A 5 4.37 46.77 -18.19
C PRO A 5 3.84 46.46 -16.80
N ASP A 6 4.51 46.95 -15.77
CA ASP A 6 4.14 46.68 -14.39
C ASP A 6 2.78 47.32 -14.06
N GLN A 7 2.12 46.80 -13.02
CA GLN A 7 0.78 47.19 -12.57
C GLN A 7 0.66 48.70 -12.30
N GLU A 8 1.72 49.34 -11.83
CA GLU A 8 1.84 50.77 -11.56
C GLU A 8 1.91 51.58 -12.88
N THR A 9 2.65 51.06 -13.88
CA THR A 9 2.76 51.67 -15.22
C THR A 9 1.44 51.62 -16.00
N LEU A 10 0.65 50.57 -15.79
CA LEU A 10 -0.69 50.42 -16.35
C LEU A 10 -1.72 51.31 -15.65
N GLN A 11 -1.61 51.48 -14.32
CA GLN A 11 -2.48 52.38 -13.56
C GLN A 11 -2.26 53.85 -13.96
N GLU A 12 -1.01 54.31 -14.06
CA GLU A 12 -0.69 55.65 -14.56
C GLU A 12 -1.17 55.87 -16.01
N TRP A 13 -1.08 54.84 -16.85
CA TRP A 13 -1.53 54.93 -18.23
C TRP A 13 -3.07 55.03 -18.35
N ILE A 14 -3.81 54.30 -17.50
CA ILE A 14 -5.28 54.31 -17.42
C ILE A 14 -5.79 55.62 -16.78
N GLU A 15 -5.12 56.15 -15.76
CA GLU A 15 -5.50 57.44 -15.15
C GLU A 15 -5.17 58.63 -16.07
N GLY A 16 -4.15 58.49 -16.93
CA GLY A 16 -3.75 59.52 -17.90
C GLY A 16 -4.55 59.55 -19.20
N HIS A 17 -5.33 58.50 -19.51
CA HIS A 17 -6.15 58.43 -20.72
C HIS A 17 -7.59 58.10 -20.34
N ASP A 18 -8.52 59.03 -20.60
CA ASP A 18 -9.96 58.87 -20.40
C ASP A 18 -10.50 57.80 -21.38
N LEU A 19 -10.25 56.53 -21.04
CA LEU A 19 -10.51 55.39 -21.89
C LEU A 19 -11.97 54.99 -21.76
N ASP A 20 -12.73 55.30 -22.80
CA ASP A 20 -14.13 54.89 -22.91
C ASP A 20 -14.23 53.35 -22.96
N ARG A 21 -15.34 52.79 -22.47
CA ARG A 21 -15.59 51.32 -22.33
C ARG A 21 -15.24 50.52 -23.59
N ARG A 22 -15.33 51.15 -24.77
CA ARG A 22 -15.02 50.56 -26.07
C ARG A 22 -13.53 50.35 -26.33
N ASP A 23 -12.64 51.18 -25.78
CA ASP A 23 -11.21 51.08 -26.06
C ASP A 23 -10.53 50.06 -25.12
N VAL A 24 -11.04 49.91 -23.90
CA VAL A 24 -10.70 48.76 -23.02
C VAL A 24 -11.18 47.44 -23.64
N LEU A 25 -12.38 47.43 -24.23
CA LEU A 25 -12.89 46.25 -24.95
C LEU A 25 -12.09 45.94 -26.23
N LYS A 26 -11.53 46.94 -26.93
CA LYS A 26 -10.62 46.71 -28.07
C LYS A 26 -9.25 46.21 -27.63
N ALA A 27 -8.71 46.69 -26.50
CA ALA A 27 -7.48 46.17 -25.92
C ALA A 27 -7.66 44.72 -25.45
N ALA A 28 -8.78 44.40 -24.79
CA ALA A 28 -9.16 43.02 -24.49
C ALA A 28 -9.37 42.19 -25.77
N ALA A 29 -9.95 42.79 -26.82
CA ALA A 29 -10.13 42.15 -28.12
C ALA A 29 -8.84 41.91 -28.90
N LEU A 30 -7.73 42.62 -28.61
CA LEU A 30 -6.42 42.30 -29.18
C LEU A 30 -5.84 41.03 -28.56
N PHE A 31 -6.09 40.77 -27.27
CA PHE A 31 -5.69 39.53 -26.59
C PHE A 31 -6.62 38.34 -26.88
N THR A 32 -7.93 38.57 -27.08
CA THR A 32 -8.88 37.51 -27.48
C THR A 32 -8.97 37.30 -29.01
N GLY A 33 -8.61 38.31 -29.80
CA GLY A 33 -8.78 38.34 -31.26
C GLY A 33 -7.72 37.57 -32.04
N TRP A 34 -6.57 37.27 -31.43
CA TRP A 34 -5.60 36.34 -32.02
C TRP A 34 -6.12 34.89 -32.03
N GLY A 35 -7.17 34.57 -31.26
CA GLY A 35 -7.78 33.24 -31.24
C GLY A 35 -8.51 32.83 -32.54
N TRP A 36 -8.84 33.76 -33.45
CA TRP A 36 -9.52 33.42 -34.70
C TRP A 36 -8.55 32.96 -35.81
N LEU A 37 -7.32 33.46 -35.82
CA LEU A 37 -6.29 33.06 -36.80
C LEU A 37 -5.62 31.72 -36.45
N PHE A 38 -5.71 31.26 -35.20
CA PHE A 38 -5.08 30.01 -34.72
C PHE A 38 -6.10 28.95 -34.26
N ARG A 39 -7.38 29.09 -34.63
CA ARG A 39 -8.48 28.21 -34.17
C ARG A 39 -8.30 26.72 -34.52
N ASN A 40 -7.43 26.40 -35.49
CA ASN A 40 -7.10 25.03 -35.88
C ASN A 40 -5.71 24.55 -35.40
N GLN A 41 -4.95 25.40 -34.70
CA GLN A 41 -3.58 25.09 -34.24
C GLN A 41 -3.41 25.14 -32.72
N LEU A 42 -4.33 25.76 -31.99
CA LEU A 42 -4.32 25.77 -30.52
C LEU A 42 -5.27 24.69 -29.98
N PRO A 43 -4.85 23.94 -28.95
CA PRO A 43 -5.73 23.02 -28.23
C PRO A 43 -7.00 23.74 -27.79
N THR A 44 -8.16 23.17 -28.10
CA THR A 44 -9.42 23.74 -27.64
C THR A 44 -9.61 23.42 -26.16
N ALA A 45 -10.24 24.33 -25.40
CA ALA A 45 -10.62 24.08 -24.00
C ALA A 45 -11.36 22.75 -23.83
N ARG A 46 -12.10 22.30 -24.86
CA ARG A 46 -12.79 21.01 -24.91
C ARG A 46 -11.84 19.80 -24.87
N ASN A 47 -10.70 19.87 -25.55
CA ASN A 47 -9.71 18.78 -25.57
C ASN A 47 -8.95 18.70 -24.23
N THR A 48 -8.61 19.86 -23.65
CA THR A 48 -8.01 19.92 -22.32
C THR A 48 -8.96 19.37 -21.26
N ASP A 49 -10.24 19.78 -21.29
CA ASP A 49 -11.24 19.29 -20.35
C ASP A 49 -11.48 17.79 -20.48
N SER A 50 -11.51 17.22 -21.70
CA SER A 50 -11.69 15.78 -21.88
C SER A 50 -10.52 14.97 -21.30
N ARG A 51 -9.28 15.42 -21.52
CA ARG A 51 -8.08 14.72 -21.02
C ARG A 51 -7.96 14.78 -19.50
N LEU A 52 -8.24 15.95 -18.90
CA LEU A 52 -8.30 16.08 -17.44
C LEU A 52 -9.41 15.21 -16.83
N THR A 53 -10.56 15.09 -17.50
CA THR A 53 -11.67 14.24 -17.02
C THR A 53 -11.31 12.76 -17.09
N GLU A 54 -10.64 12.34 -18.16
CA GLU A 54 -10.12 10.96 -18.29
C GLU A 54 -9.20 10.61 -17.10
N ALA A 55 -8.23 11.44 -16.77
CA ALA A 55 -7.35 11.21 -15.62
C ALA A 55 -8.10 11.18 -14.28
N GLU A 56 -9.04 12.10 -14.06
CA GLU A 56 -9.88 12.14 -12.86
C GLU A 56 -10.75 10.88 -12.72
N GLU A 57 -11.34 10.38 -13.81
CA GLU A 57 -12.13 9.14 -13.82
C GLU A 57 -11.28 7.90 -13.56
N HIS A 58 -10.03 7.89 -14.01
CA HIS A 58 -9.07 6.83 -13.67
C HIS A 58 -8.71 6.84 -12.18
N ALA A 59 -8.40 8.02 -11.63
CA ALA A 59 -8.10 8.19 -10.21
C ALA A 59 -9.29 7.81 -9.31
N SER A 60 -10.49 8.27 -9.64
CA SER A 60 -11.72 7.99 -8.88
C SER A 60 -12.06 6.50 -8.89
N ARG A 61 -11.94 5.81 -10.03
CA ARG A 61 -12.14 4.35 -10.09
C ARG A 61 -11.12 3.58 -9.25
N LEU A 62 -9.87 4.03 -9.24
CA LEU A 62 -8.84 3.41 -8.41
C LEU A 62 -9.15 3.62 -6.91
N ALA A 63 -9.56 4.81 -6.51
CA ALA A 63 -9.98 5.11 -5.15
C ALA A 63 -11.11 4.17 -4.69
N GLU A 64 -12.20 4.07 -5.46
CA GLU A 64 -13.32 3.16 -5.17
C GLU A 64 -12.86 1.70 -5.06
N GLN A 65 -11.91 1.30 -5.89
CA GLN A 65 -11.38 -0.06 -5.86
C GLN A 65 -10.50 -0.32 -4.64
N LEU A 66 -9.68 0.64 -4.22
CA LEU A 66 -8.89 0.54 -2.99
C LEU A 66 -9.79 0.47 -1.75
N ASP A 67 -10.86 1.26 -1.71
CA ASP A 67 -11.85 1.24 -0.61
C ASP A 67 -12.61 -0.10 -0.54
N GLY A 68 -12.90 -0.71 -1.70
CA GLY A 68 -13.60 -1.98 -1.81
C GLY A 68 -12.72 -3.22 -1.63
N THR A 69 -11.40 -3.09 -1.68
CA THR A 69 -10.47 -4.23 -1.60
C THR A 69 -10.02 -4.46 -0.16
N ASP A 70 -9.99 -5.72 0.27
CA ASP A 70 -9.39 -6.08 1.56
C ASP A 70 -7.86 -6.05 1.47
N LEU A 71 -7.25 -4.92 1.81
CA LEU A 71 -5.79 -4.73 1.82
C LEU A 71 -5.10 -5.52 2.94
N ARG A 72 -5.86 -6.17 3.82
CA ARG A 72 -5.30 -7.07 4.84
C ARG A 72 -4.97 -8.43 4.24
N ASP A 73 -5.61 -8.81 3.13
CA ASP A 73 -5.38 -10.07 2.44
C ASP A 73 -4.17 -9.96 1.49
N PRO A 74 -3.06 -10.68 1.75
CA PRO A 74 -1.89 -10.65 0.88
C PRO A 74 -2.20 -11.01 -0.57
N LEU A 75 -3.15 -11.92 -0.81
CA LEU A 75 -3.47 -12.37 -2.18
C LEU A 75 -4.19 -11.28 -2.97
N MET A 76 -5.07 -10.52 -2.33
CA MET A 76 -5.81 -9.44 -2.98
C MET A 76 -4.92 -8.24 -3.34
N MET A 77 -3.89 -7.96 -2.53
CA MET A 77 -2.98 -6.85 -2.77
C MET A 77 -2.16 -6.98 -4.05
N SER A 78 -1.79 -8.21 -4.43
CA SER A 78 -1.02 -8.46 -5.65
C SER A 78 -1.72 -7.96 -6.92
N GLY A 79 -3.06 -7.93 -6.92
CA GLY A 79 -3.85 -7.39 -8.02
C GLY A 79 -3.82 -5.87 -8.11
N LEU A 80 -3.52 -5.16 -7.02
CA LEU A 80 -3.62 -3.70 -6.93
C LEU A 80 -2.46 -2.96 -7.60
N THR A 81 -1.23 -3.47 -7.47
CA THR A 81 -0.03 -2.84 -8.05
C THR A 81 -0.19 -2.43 -9.53
N PRO A 82 -0.59 -3.33 -10.46
CA PRO A 82 -0.74 -2.95 -11.88
C PRO A 82 -1.87 -1.94 -12.13
N MET A 83 -2.85 -1.83 -11.22
CA MET A 83 -3.93 -0.86 -11.33
C MET A 83 -3.50 0.53 -10.85
N VAL A 84 -2.71 0.59 -9.78
CA VAL A 84 -2.08 1.83 -9.31
C VAL A 84 -1.08 2.34 -10.36
N GLU A 85 -0.20 1.47 -10.87
CA GLU A 85 0.78 1.82 -11.91
C GLU A 85 0.12 2.38 -13.17
N ARG A 86 -0.93 1.73 -13.69
CA ARG A 86 -1.68 2.24 -14.86
C ARG A 86 -2.33 3.60 -14.60
N THR A 87 -2.81 3.83 -13.38
CA THR A 87 -3.43 5.12 -13.02
C THR A 87 -2.37 6.22 -12.93
N ILE A 88 -1.20 5.93 -12.36
CA ILE A 88 -0.04 6.81 -12.36
C ILE A 88 0.36 7.16 -13.80
N GLU A 89 0.51 6.17 -14.67
CA GLU A 89 0.83 6.37 -16.09
C GLU A 89 -0.19 7.29 -16.77
N THR A 90 -1.48 7.03 -16.57
CA THR A 90 -2.56 7.82 -17.18
C THR A 90 -2.55 9.28 -16.70
N ILE A 91 -2.42 9.50 -15.39
CA ILE A 91 -2.36 10.85 -14.82
C ILE A 91 -1.10 11.57 -15.32
N ASN A 92 0.04 10.90 -15.30
CA ASN A 92 1.32 11.46 -15.73
C ASN A 92 1.31 11.84 -17.22
N ASP A 93 0.74 10.99 -18.07
CA ASP A 93 0.57 11.24 -19.50
C ASP A 93 -0.31 12.46 -19.76
N VAL A 94 -1.40 12.63 -18.99
CA VAL A 94 -2.30 13.78 -19.10
C VAL A 94 -1.64 15.07 -18.60
N LEU A 95 -0.92 15.01 -17.47
CA LEU A 95 -0.22 16.16 -16.90
C LEU A 95 0.91 16.68 -17.81
N HIS A 96 1.55 15.79 -18.57
CA HIS A 96 2.62 16.14 -19.51
C HIS A 96 2.15 16.28 -20.97
N ASP A 97 0.84 16.13 -21.23
CA ASP A 97 0.26 16.32 -22.55
C ASP A 97 0.39 17.80 -22.97
N GLY A 98 1.07 18.05 -24.10
CA GLY A 98 1.23 19.41 -24.63
C GLY A 98 -0.09 20.12 -24.89
N THR A 99 -1.18 19.38 -25.14
CA THR A 99 -2.52 19.94 -25.30
C THR A 99 -3.14 20.41 -23.99
N VAL A 100 -2.86 19.72 -22.88
CA VAL A 100 -3.31 20.10 -21.54
C VAL A 100 -2.50 21.30 -21.05
N THR A 101 -1.18 21.22 -21.11
CA THR A 101 -0.28 22.31 -20.69
C THR A 101 -0.60 23.63 -21.42
N SER A 102 -0.80 23.58 -22.74
CA SER A 102 -1.15 24.76 -23.51
C SER A 102 -2.56 25.28 -23.20
N GLY A 103 -3.54 24.38 -23.00
CA GLY A 103 -4.91 24.77 -22.67
C GLY A 103 -5.02 25.42 -21.28
N VAL A 104 -4.28 24.89 -20.30
CA VAL A 104 -4.16 25.48 -18.96
C VAL A 104 -3.50 26.86 -19.04
N TRP A 105 -2.41 26.99 -19.79
CA TRP A 105 -1.75 28.28 -19.99
C TRP A 105 -2.68 29.34 -20.60
N VAL A 106 -3.45 28.98 -21.63
CA VAL A 106 -4.43 29.89 -22.25
C VAL A 106 -5.51 30.30 -21.24
N ALA A 107 -6.05 29.35 -20.48
CA ALA A 107 -7.07 29.62 -19.46
C ALA A 107 -6.55 30.54 -18.35
N GLU A 108 -5.30 30.35 -17.93
CA GLU A 108 -4.66 31.17 -16.90
C GLU A 108 -4.37 32.59 -17.40
N LYS A 109 -3.97 32.75 -18.67
CA LYS A 109 -3.82 34.06 -19.29
C LYS A 109 -5.15 34.81 -19.40
N HIS A 110 -6.22 34.10 -19.77
CA HIS A 110 -7.56 34.69 -19.80
C HIS A 110 -8.01 35.17 -18.40
N ARG A 111 -7.70 34.40 -17.35
CA ARG A 111 -7.97 34.77 -15.96
C ARG A 111 -7.17 36.00 -15.52
N GLN A 112 -5.88 36.10 -15.85
CA GLN A 112 -5.05 37.26 -15.54
C GLN A 112 -5.62 38.55 -16.14
N VAL A 113 -6.03 38.50 -17.42
CA VAL A 113 -6.71 39.64 -18.07
C VAL A 113 -8.01 39.99 -17.36
N THR A 114 -8.83 38.99 -17.02
CA THR A 114 -10.10 39.22 -16.30
C THR A 114 -9.88 39.80 -14.91
N THR A 115 -8.79 39.43 -14.24
CA THR A 115 -8.40 39.98 -12.93
C THR A 115 -8.10 41.47 -13.04
N VAL A 116 -7.33 41.89 -14.05
CA VAL A 116 -7.06 43.31 -14.31
C VAL A 116 -8.36 44.07 -14.60
N LEU A 117 -9.27 43.46 -15.36
CA LEU A 117 -10.56 44.06 -15.70
C LEU A 117 -11.53 44.17 -14.51
N SER A 118 -11.32 43.42 -13.42
CA SER A 118 -12.15 43.47 -12.21
C SER A 118 -12.03 44.79 -11.42
N ILE A 119 -11.06 45.64 -11.77
CA ILE A 119 -10.97 47.01 -11.25
C ILE A 119 -12.15 47.87 -11.75
N LEU A 120 -12.79 47.47 -12.85
CA LEU A 120 -13.93 48.18 -13.41
C LEU A 120 -15.23 47.86 -12.64
N PRO A 121 -16.09 48.86 -12.37
CA PRO A 121 -17.38 48.64 -11.70
C PRO A 121 -18.27 47.65 -12.46
N GLY A 122 -18.71 46.60 -11.76
CA GLY A 122 -19.62 45.58 -12.29
C GLY A 122 -18.95 44.37 -12.94
N VAL A 123 -17.63 44.21 -12.80
CA VAL A 123 -16.89 42.99 -13.19
C VAL A 123 -16.42 42.28 -11.92
N ASP A 124 -16.90 41.06 -11.70
CA ASP A 124 -16.47 40.26 -10.55
C ASP A 124 -15.02 39.80 -10.71
N ALA A 125 -14.28 39.78 -9.60
CA ALA A 125 -12.95 39.20 -9.58
C ALA A 125 -13.04 37.69 -9.88
N PRO A 126 -12.23 37.18 -10.83
CA PRO A 126 -12.19 35.75 -11.08
C PRO A 126 -11.56 35.01 -9.89
N PRO A 127 -11.74 33.68 -9.79
CA PRO A 127 -11.05 32.86 -8.79
C PRO A 127 -9.52 33.01 -8.85
N SER A 128 -8.83 32.57 -7.79
CA SER A 128 -7.37 32.66 -7.66
C SER A 128 -6.60 31.89 -8.75
N GLN A 129 -7.22 30.84 -9.32
CA GLN A 129 -6.68 30.04 -10.41
C GLN A 129 -7.79 29.71 -11.42
N SER A 130 -7.41 29.44 -12.67
CA SER A 130 -8.36 28.97 -13.68
C SER A 130 -8.81 27.54 -13.38
N ARG A 131 -10.02 27.15 -13.84
CA ARG A 131 -10.56 25.80 -13.60
C ARG A 131 -9.62 24.68 -14.09
N PRO A 132 -9.04 24.73 -15.31
CA PRO A 132 -8.09 23.71 -15.76
C PRO A 132 -6.81 23.68 -14.91
N ALA A 133 -6.31 24.83 -14.45
CA ALA A 133 -5.14 24.89 -13.57
C ALA A 133 -5.41 24.24 -12.21
N ALA A 134 -6.57 24.52 -11.60
CA ALA A 134 -6.97 23.89 -10.33
C ALA A 134 -7.12 22.37 -10.46
N ARG A 135 -7.65 21.88 -11.59
CA ARG A 135 -7.74 20.44 -11.89
C ARG A 135 -6.37 19.82 -12.09
N GLN A 136 -5.47 20.49 -12.81
CA GLN A 136 -4.08 20.04 -13.00
C GLN A 136 -3.35 19.94 -11.65
N ALA A 137 -3.45 20.96 -10.80
CA ALA A 137 -2.85 20.96 -9.46
C ALA A 137 -3.40 19.82 -8.59
N ARG A 138 -4.71 19.58 -8.63
CA ARG A 138 -5.33 18.45 -7.93
C ARG A 138 -4.79 17.10 -8.40
N LEU A 139 -4.69 16.90 -9.73
CA LEU A 139 -4.15 15.66 -10.30
C LEU A 139 -2.67 15.46 -9.97
N ASP A 140 -1.88 16.53 -9.90
CA ASP A 140 -0.47 16.48 -9.47
C ASP A 140 -0.33 16.00 -8.01
N THR A 141 -1.21 16.49 -7.12
CA THR A 141 -1.25 16.04 -5.72
C THR A 141 -1.70 14.58 -5.60
N VAL A 142 -2.71 14.17 -6.38
CA VAL A 142 -3.21 12.79 -6.44
C VAL A 142 -2.13 11.83 -7.00
N LEU A 143 -1.39 12.26 -8.01
CA LEU A 143 -0.27 11.51 -8.57
C LEU A 143 0.79 11.22 -7.50
N THR A 144 1.15 12.23 -6.71
CA THR A 144 2.12 12.10 -5.62
C THR A 144 1.67 11.08 -4.57
N TYR A 145 0.38 11.09 -4.21
CA TYR A 145 -0.19 10.08 -3.32
C TYR A 145 -0.07 8.66 -3.89
N TYR A 146 -0.53 8.44 -5.13
CA TYR A 146 -0.49 7.10 -5.73
C TYR A 146 0.93 6.58 -5.96
N GLN A 147 1.88 7.46 -6.28
CA GLN A 147 3.30 7.11 -6.32
C GLN A 147 3.79 6.61 -4.95
N SER A 148 3.49 7.35 -3.88
CA SER A 148 3.86 6.91 -2.52
C SER A 148 3.15 5.60 -2.12
N LEU A 149 1.90 5.39 -2.53
CA LEU A 149 1.19 4.13 -2.28
C LEU A 149 1.82 2.96 -3.05
N THR A 150 2.33 3.21 -4.26
CA THR A 150 2.99 2.17 -5.08
C THR A 150 4.22 1.63 -4.39
N ASP A 151 5.03 2.50 -3.78
CA ASP A 151 6.19 2.09 -2.99
C ASP A 151 5.78 1.13 -1.85
N VAL A 152 4.72 1.46 -1.11
CA VAL A 152 4.17 0.58 -0.07
C VAL A 152 3.79 -0.78 -0.64
N LEU A 153 3.00 -0.80 -1.73
CA LEU A 153 2.52 -2.03 -2.34
C LEU A 153 3.68 -2.90 -2.85
N GLN A 154 4.73 -2.28 -3.39
CA GLN A 154 5.93 -2.99 -3.84
C GLN A 154 6.70 -3.62 -2.68
N HIS A 155 6.88 -2.92 -1.55
CA HIS A 155 7.52 -3.48 -0.37
C HIS A 155 6.72 -4.64 0.24
N VAL A 156 5.39 -4.50 0.33
CA VAL A 156 4.50 -5.56 0.82
C VAL A 156 4.56 -6.79 -0.10
N ALA A 157 4.46 -6.60 -1.41
CA ALA A 157 4.52 -7.69 -2.39
C ALA A 157 5.89 -8.39 -2.41
N SER A 158 6.98 -7.62 -2.25
CA SER A 158 8.33 -8.18 -2.12
C SER A 158 8.44 -9.10 -0.90
N THR A 159 7.99 -8.62 0.26
CA THR A 159 7.98 -9.39 1.51
C THR A 159 7.14 -10.66 1.39
N GLN A 160 5.95 -10.56 0.79
CA GLN A 160 5.10 -11.73 0.54
C GLN A 160 5.80 -12.77 -0.34
N ARG A 161 6.47 -12.33 -1.41
CA ARG A 161 7.22 -13.23 -2.31
C ARG A 161 8.35 -13.94 -1.57
N VAL A 162 9.10 -13.22 -0.72
CA VAL A 162 10.15 -13.81 0.12
C VAL A 162 9.55 -14.87 1.05
N LEU A 163 8.50 -14.52 1.79
CA LEU A 163 7.84 -15.45 2.71
C LEU A 163 7.33 -16.71 1.98
N ALA A 164 6.66 -16.55 0.84
CA ALA A 164 6.18 -17.67 0.05
C ALA A 164 7.32 -18.58 -0.47
N THR A 165 8.47 -17.98 -0.81
CA THR A 165 9.66 -18.73 -1.26
C THR A 165 10.27 -19.56 -0.13
N VAL A 166 10.20 -19.08 1.12
CA VAL A 166 10.74 -19.80 2.28
C VAL A 166 9.73 -20.82 2.84
N GLU A 167 8.44 -20.48 2.84
CA GLU A 167 7.38 -21.30 3.44
C GLU A 167 7.37 -22.74 2.91
N THR A 168 7.45 -22.91 1.58
CA THR A 168 7.36 -24.23 0.97
C THR A 168 8.55 -25.13 1.36
N PRO A 169 9.83 -24.77 1.11
CA PRO A 169 10.96 -25.59 1.55
C PRO A 169 10.98 -25.84 3.06
N ALA A 170 10.64 -24.83 3.88
CA ALA A 170 10.59 -24.96 5.32
C ALA A 170 9.57 -26.00 5.78
N LEU A 171 8.35 -25.97 5.24
CA LEU A 171 7.28 -26.89 5.63
C LEU A 171 7.45 -28.30 5.05
N TYR A 172 7.88 -28.40 3.79
CA TYR A 172 7.93 -29.66 3.07
C TYR A 172 9.21 -30.44 3.36
N ASP A 173 10.35 -29.76 3.26
CA ASP A 173 11.68 -30.36 3.30
C ASP A 173 12.37 -30.16 4.65
N GLY A 174 11.91 -29.18 5.45
CA GLY A 174 12.56 -28.80 6.71
C GLY A 174 13.78 -27.92 6.49
N ASP A 175 13.90 -27.34 5.30
CA ASP A 175 15.04 -26.53 4.91
C ASP A 175 15.00 -25.18 5.62
N HIS A 176 16.13 -24.80 6.19
CA HIS A 176 16.32 -23.48 6.77
C HIS A 176 16.78 -22.50 5.68
N PRO A 177 16.29 -21.26 5.68
CA PRO A 177 16.82 -20.25 4.78
C PRO A 177 18.29 -19.96 5.12
N ASP A 178 19.11 -19.67 4.10
CA ASP A 178 20.54 -19.35 4.25
C ASP A 178 20.81 -18.14 5.16
N GLN A 179 19.82 -17.25 5.26
CA GLN A 179 19.85 -16.07 6.12
C GLN A 179 18.60 -16.05 7.00
N ALA A 180 18.71 -15.44 8.18
CA ALA A 180 17.56 -15.30 9.08
C ALA A 180 16.43 -14.52 8.40
N LEU A 181 15.18 -14.92 8.61
CA LEU A 181 14.04 -14.22 8.01
C LEU A 181 13.99 -12.73 8.38
N SER A 182 14.43 -12.37 9.60
CA SER A 182 14.54 -10.98 10.06
C SER A 182 15.59 -10.15 9.33
N SER A 183 16.56 -10.76 8.64
CA SER A 183 17.53 -10.02 7.81
C SER A 183 17.09 -9.88 6.36
N ILE A 184 16.13 -10.70 5.90
CA ILE A 184 15.61 -10.66 4.52
C ILE A 184 14.33 -9.82 4.44
N ILE A 185 13.56 -9.74 5.54
CA ILE A 185 12.29 -9.03 5.61
C ILE A 185 12.43 -7.77 6.45
N ASP A 186 12.31 -6.61 5.80
CA ASP A 186 12.33 -5.30 6.44
C ASP A 186 10.90 -4.77 6.65
N LEU A 187 10.27 -5.19 7.75
CA LEU A 187 8.93 -4.74 8.10
C LEU A 187 8.92 -3.25 8.52
N ASP A 188 10.03 -2.75 9.06
CA ASP A 188 10.15 -1.37 9.54
C ASP A 188 10.18 -0.38 8.36
N ALA A 189 10.79 -0.78 7.23
CA ALA A 189 10.71 -0.04 5.98
C ALA A 189 9.27 0.05 5.45
N ILE A 190 8.47 -1.02 5.58
CA ILE A 190 7.05 -0.98 5.19
C ILE A 190 6.28 0.00 6.06
N GLU A 191 6.43 -0.09 7.39
CA GLU A 191 5.78 0.83 8.35
C GLU A 191 6.15 2.29 8.05
N THR A 192 7.43 2.56 7.78
CA THR A 192 7.92 3.90 7.39
C THR A 192 7.29 4.39 6.07
N SER A 193 7.16 3.51 5.09
CA SER A 193 6.54 3.82 3.79
C SER A 193 5.04 4.10 3.93
N ILE A 194 4.34 3.35 4.79
CA ILE A 194 2.93 3.59 5.13
C ILE A 194 2.75 4.98 5.77
N GLU A 195 3.59 5.34 6.75
CA GLU A 195 3.54 6.66 7.40
C GLU A 195 3.83 7.80 6.41
N ALA A 196 4.75 7.59 5.45
CA ALA A 196 5.00 8.56 4.40
C ALA A 196 3.76 8.73 3.49
N SER A 197 3.17 7.62 3.04
CA SER A 197 1.98 7.64 2.17
C SER A 197 0.76 8.27 2.86
N SER A 198 0.54 7.98 4.15
CA SER A 198 -0.53 8.59 4.95
C SER A 198 -0.40 10.11 5.00
N ARG A 199 0.81 10.62 5.28
CA ARG A 199 1.07 12.07 5.32
C ARG A 199 0.83 12.75 3.97
N VAL A 200 1.25 12.09 2.88
CA VAL A 200 0.97 12.59 1.52
C VAL A 200 -0.53 12.60 1.25
N GLY A 201 -1.26 11.56 1.63
CA GLY A 201 -2.71 11.46 1.46
C GLY A 201 -3.48 12.52 2.26
N GLU A 202 -3.11 12.74 3.52
CA GLU A 202 -3.70 13.79 4.38
C GLU A 202 -3.45 15.19 3.80
N HIS A 203 -2.24 15.45 3.32
CA HIS A 203 -1.93 16.71 2.65
C HIS A 203 -2.75 16.89 1.37
N ALA A 204 -2.90 15.82 0.59
CA ALA A 204 -3.64 15.82 -0.67
C ALA A 204 -5.14 16.13 -0.50
N ALA A 205 -5.76 15.56 0.54
CA ALA A 205 -7.15 15.84 0.90
C ALA A 205 -7.35 17.33 1.25
N ASN A 206 -6.43 17.91 2.03
CA ASN A 206 -6.57 19.25 2.59
C ASN A 206 -6.30 20.40 1.60
N GLU A 207 -5.29 20.31 0.72
CA GLU A 207 -4.87 21.48 -0.08
C GLU A 207 -5.71 21.73 -1.34
N ASN A 208 -6.23 20.68 -1.99
CA ASN A 208 -6.82 20.80 -3.32
C ASN A 208 -8.24 20.21 -3.45
N SER A 209 -8.88 19.88 -2.31
CA SER A 209 -10.17 19.17 -2.26
C SER A 209 -10.15 17.93 -3.16
N ALA A 210 -9.09 17.13 -3.03
CA ALA A 210 -8.87 15.94 -3.84
C ALA A 210 -9.68 14.72 -3.35
N ASP A 211 -10.52 14.88 -2.32
CA ASP A 211 -11.25 13.81 -1.63
C ASP A 211 -12.00 12.85 -2.56
N SER A 212 -12.49 13.31 -3.71
CA SER A 212 -13.21 12.44 -4.66
C SER A 212 -12.30 11.59 -5.56
N LEU A 213 -10.99 11.83 -5.55
CA LEU A 213 -9.98 11.17 -6.39
C LEU A 213 -9.01 10.30 -5.58
N LEU A 214 -9.12 10.39 -4.25
CA LEU A 214 -8.35 9.63 -3.28
C LEU A 214 -9.26 8.60 -2.62
N PRO A 215 -8.73 7.43 -2.23
CA PRO A 215 -9.46 6.51 -1.37
C PRO A 215 -9.60 7.10 0.05
N ASP A 216 -10.33 6.41 0.92
CA ASP A 216 -10.30 6.68 2.36
C ASP A 216 -8.89 6.39 2.90
N THR A 217 -8.07 7.45 2.99
CA THR A 217 -6.65 7.35 3.34
C THR A 217 -6.43 6.82 4.76
N GLU A 218 -7.35 7.09 5.69
CA GLU A 218 -7.31 6.57 7.05
C GLU A 218 -7.59 5.07 7.05
N GLN A 219 -8.65 4.64 6.34
CA GLN A 219 -8.99 3.23 6.21
C GLN A 219 -7.88 2.45 5.50
N VAL A 220 -7.36 2.95 4.37
CA VAL A 220 -6.26 2.32 3.62
C VAL A 220 -5.03 2.15 4.51
N THR A 221 -4.64 3.21 5.22
CA THR A 221 -3.49 3.17 6.15
C THR A 221 -3.70 2.16 7.28
N ALA A 222 -4.90 2.10 7.88
CA ALA A 222 -5.21 1.14 8.93
C ALA A 222 -5.17 -0.31 8.44
N GLN A 223 -5.65 -0.57 7.21
CA GLN A 223 -5.59 -1.90 6.62
C GLN A 223 -4.16 -2.31 6.26
N LEU A 224 -3.35 -1.41 5.69
CA LEU A 224 -1.94 -1.66 5.40
C LEU A 224 -1.13 -1.95 6.67
N ASN A 225 -1.35 -1.20 7.76
CA ASN A 225 -0.76 -1.49 9.06
C ASN A 225 -1.16 -2.87 9.59
N THR A 226 -2.43 -3.25 9.41
CA THR A 226 -2.91 -4.58 9.78
C THR A 226 -2.25 -5.67 8.93
N GLN A 227 -2.01 -5.39 7.65
CA GLN A 227 -1.27 -6.28 6.77
C GLN A 227 0.13 -6.54 7.32
N VAL A 228 0.89 -5.52 7.70
CA VAL A 228 2.24 -5.70 8.26
C VAL A 228 2.23 -6.64 9.46
N GLN A 229 1.20 -6.55 10.32
CA GLN A 229 1.04 -7.50 11.43
C GLN A 229 0.75 -8.93 10.95
N ILE A 230 0.00 -9.10 9.87
CA ILE A 230 -0.24 -10.41 9.23
C ILE A 230 1.08 -10.98 8.69
N GLN A 231 1.89 -10.21 7.97
CA GLN A 231 3.21 -10.65 7.51
C GLN A 231 4.14 -11.01 8.68
N ARG A 232 4.13 -10.21 9.75
CA ARG A 232 4.88 -10.49 10.99
C ARG A 232 4.46 -11.82 11.61
N ARG A 233 3.16 -12.14 11.60
CA ARG A 233 2.64 -13.43 12.09
C ARG A 233 3.08 -14.61 11.24
N PHE A 234 3.03 -14.49 9.91
CA PHE A 234 3.55 -15.53 9.00
C PHE A 234 5.05 -15.77 9.22
N ASN A 235 5.84 -14.70 9.26
CA ASN A 235 7.28 -14.79 9.56
C ASN A 235 7.52 -15.54 10.89
N THR A 236 6.82 -15.13 11.95
CA THR A 236 6.92 -15.78 13.27
C THR A 236 6.53 -17.26 13.21
N ALA A 237 5.44 -17.60 12.51
CA ALA A 237 4.95 -18.96 12.40
C ALA A 237 5.94 -19.86 11.65
N ILE A 238 6.51 -19.41 10.52
CA ILE A 238 7.52 -20.15 9.76
C ILE A 238 8.77 -20.37 10.62
N GLN A 239 9.27 -19.32 11.26
CA GLN A 239 10.45 -19.42 12.13
C GLN A 239 10.21 -20.38 13.30
N THR A 240 9.07 -20.26 13.99
CA THR A 240 8.70 -21.17 15.09
C THR A 240 8.57 -22.61 14.61
N TYR A 241 8.06 -22.83 13.39
CA TYR A 241 7.95 -24.17 12.84
C TYR A 241 9.32 -24.85 12.70
N LEU A 242 10.30 -24.12 12.18
CA LEU A 242 11.68 -24.55 12.00
C LEU A 242 12.38 -24.76 13.36
N ASP A 243 12.37 -23.74 14.23
CA ASP A 243 13.05 -23.78 15.52
C ASP A 243 12.57 -24.93 16.41
N THR A 244 11.25 -25.21 16.39
CA THR A 244 10.68 -26.29 17.18
C THR A 244 10.90 -27.67 16.57
N ALA A 245 11.12 -27.79 15.26
CA ALA A 245 11.39 -29.06 14.61
C ALA A 245 12.70 -29.69 15.12
N ASP A 246 13.77 -28.91 15.17
CA ASP A 246 15.10 -29.36 15.64
C ASP A 246 15.07 -29.81 17.11
N LEU A 247 14.36 -29.06 17.95
CA LEU A 247 14.19 -29.37 19.37
C LEU A 247 13.40 -30.68 19.56
N ILE A 248 12.33 -30.87 18.78
CA ILE A 248 11.52 -32.09 18.80
C ILE A 248 12.33 -33.30 18.32
N GLU A 249 13.05 -33.19 17.20
CA GLU A 249 13.87 -34.28 16.67
C GLU A 249 14.96 -34.69 17.67
N THR A 250 15.66 -33.70 18.22
CA THR A 250 16.71 -33.95 19.22
C THR A 250 16.13 -34.59 20.48
N GLY A 251 14.98 -34.11 20.96
CA GLY A 251 14.28 -34.68 22.12
C GLY A 251 13.84 -36.12 21.88
N ALA A 252 13.28 -36.42 20.70
CA ALA A 252 12.87 -37.77 20.32
C ALA A 252 14.07 -38.74 20.31
N ARG A 253 15.18 -38.34 19.69
CA ARG A 253 16.42 -39.14 19.69
C ARG A 253 16.96 -39.38 21.10
N GLN A 254 16.91 -38.37 21.98
CA GLN A 254 17.33 -38.52 23.37
C GLN A 254 16.43 -39.47 24.16
N HIS A 255 15.11 -39.41 23.92
CA HIS A 255 14.15 -40.32 24.54
C HIS A 255 14.42 -41.78 24.11
N GLU A 256 14.63 -42.03 22.82
CA GLU A 256 14.97 -43.35 22.28
C GLU A 256 16.28 -43.93 22.85
N GLN A 257 17.23 -43.06 23.21
CA GLN A 257 18.49 -43.44 23.85
C GLN A 257 18.38 -43.63 25.38
N GLY A 258 17.19 -43.44 25.97
CA GLY A 258 16.96 -43.51 27.40
C GLY A 258 17.43 -42.27 28.19
N ASN A 259 17.82 -41.19 27.52
CA ASN A 259 18.26 -39.94 28.13
C ASN A 259 17.05 -39.03 28.47
N LEU A 260 16.14 -39.52 29.32
CA LEU A 260 14.83 -38.90 29.58
C LEU A 260 14.92 -37.46 30.11
N ASP A 261 15.88 -37.15 30.99
CA ASP A 261 16.07 -35.78 31.50
C ASP A 261 16.43 -34.78 30.39
N GLN A 262 17.22 -35.22 29.40
CA GLN A 262 17.60 -34.36 28.28
C GLN A 262 16.44 -34.19 27.32
N ALA A 263 15.73 -35.29 27.00
CA ALA A 263 14.53 -35.27 26.18
C ALA A 263 13.48 -34.32 26.76
N ASN A 264 13.24 -34.41 28.07
CA ASN A 264 12.30 -33.55 28.79
C ASN A 264 12.65 -32.06 28.62
N LYS A 265 13.92 -31.68 28.80
CA LYS A 265 14.40 -30.31 28.59
C LYS A 265 14.15 -29.83 27.15
N ARG A 266 14.38 -30.69 26.15
CA ARG A 266 14.15 -30.35 24.74
C ARG A 266 12.67 -30.17 24.41
N PHE A 267 11.80 -31.04 24.90
CA PHE A 267 10.36 -30.91 24.68
C PHE A 267 9.76 -29.70 25.39
N HIS A 268 10.23 -29.38 26.60
CA HIS A 268 9.86 -28.12 27.28
C HIS A 268 10.31 -26.91 26.47
N ALA A 269 11.57 -26.86 26.05
CA ALA A 269 12.07 -25.76 25.22
C ALA A 269 11.26 -25.60 23.92
N ALA A 270 10.89 -26.71 23.26
CA ALA A 270 10.05 -26.67 22.06
C ALA A 270 8.65 -26.14 22.34
N LYS A 271 8.06 -26.49 23.50
CA LYS A 271 6.73 -26.04 23.89
C LYS A 271 6.73 -24.55 24.24
N ASP A 272 7.74 -24.10 24.98
CA ASP A 272 7.88 -22.71 25.41
C ASP A 272 8.25 -21.77 24.25
N ALA A 273 8.85 -22.30 23.18
CA ALA A 273 9.17 -21.56 21.97
C ALA A 273 7.93 -21.23 21.10
N ILE A 274 6.76 -21.85 21.33
CA ILE A 274 5.55 -21.57 20.56
C ILE A 274 4.85 -20.32 21.15
N PRO A 275 4.84 -19.17 20.45
CA PRO A 275 4.27 -17.95 20.99
C PRO A 275 2.73 -17.99 20.94
N GLU A 276 2.09 -17.43 21.98
CA GLU A 276 0.62 -17.37 22.10
C GLU A 276 -0.04 -16.69 20.91
N LYS A 277 0.59 -15.64 20.36
CA LYS A 277 0.10 -14.90 19.18
C LYS A 277 -0.07 -15.75 17.93
N VAL A 278 0.64 -16.87 17.81
CA VAL A 278 0.51 -17.82 16.68
C VAL A 278 -0.63 -18.81 16.91
N LEU A 279 -1.06 -19.01 18.16
CA LEU A 279 -2.18 -19.86 18.53
C LEU A 279 -3.55 -19.18 18.33
N GLU A 280 -3.59 -17.86 18.31
CA GLU A 280 -4.82 -17.05 18.31
C GLU A 280 -5.19 -16.47 16.93
N SER A 281 -5.13 -17.28 15.86
CA SER A 281 -5.56 -16.81 14.54
C SER A 281 -6.76 -17.58 14.01
N ASP A 282 -7.88 -16.88 13.89
CA ASP A 282 -9.08 -17.32 13.18
C ASP A 282 -9.08 -16.88 11.70
N ARG A 283 -8.08 -16.10 11.28
CA ARG A 283 -8.05 -15.47 9.95
C ARG A 283 -7.69 -16.45 8.85
N PRO A 284 -8.46 -16.50 7.74
CA PRO A 284 -8.22 -17.41 6.60
C PRO A 284 -7.20 -16.85 5.60
N TYR A 285 -6.41 -15.85 5.95
CA TYR A 285 -5.42 -15.29 5.04
C TYR A 285 -4.27 -16.26 4.81
N ALA A 286 -3.75 -16.30 3.59
CA ALA A 286 -2.57 -17.06 3.15
C ALA A 286 -1.60 -16.13 2.42
N ILE A 287 -0.30 -16.44 2.43
CA ILE A 287 0.71 -15.71 1.65
C ILE A 287 0.83 -16.20 0.21
N SER A 288 0.39 -17.43 -0.05
CA SER A 288 0.37 -18.07 -1.37
C SER A 288 -0.95 -18.84 -1.56
N HIS A 289 -1.35 -19.07 -2.81
CA HIS A 289 -2.62 -19.76 -3.09
C HIS A 289 -2.64 -21.21 -2.62
N ASP A 290 -1.48 -21.87 -2.62
CA ASP A 290 -1.32 -23.28 -2.26
C ASP A 290 -0.69 -23.43 -0.86
N GLY A 291 -0.57 -22.33 -0.10
CA GLY A 291 0.05 -22.28 1.21
C GLY A 291 -0.96 -22.38 2.35
N PRO A 292 -0.50 -22.74 3.56
CA PRO A 292 -1.35 -22.73 4.74
C PRO A 292 -1.84 -21.32 5.09
N THR A 293 -3.06 -21.25 5.60
CA THR A 293 -3.59 -20.02 6.18
C THR A 293 -3.01 -19.77 7.58
N LEU A 294 -3.13 -18.55 8.11
CA LEU A 294 -2.82 -18.31 9.53
C LEU A 294 -3.65 -19.18 10.48
N ARG A 295 -4.89 -19.55 10.09
CA ARG A 295 -5.72 -20.49 10.83
C ARG A 295 -5.14 -21.91 10.83
N ASP A 296 -4.56 -22.33 9.70
CA ASP A 296 -3.90 -23.63 9.59
C ASP A 296 -2.64 -23.68 10.45
N TYR A 297 -1.86 -22.60 10.48
CA TYR A 297 -0.76 -22.44 11.43
C TYR A 297 -1.23 -22.54 12.89
N ALA A 298 -2.27 -21.80 13.28
CA ALA A 298 -2.81 -21.87 14.64
C ALA A 298 -3.25 -23.30 15.01
N THR A 299 -3.91 -23.98 14.08
CA THR A 299 -4.35 -25.37 14.25
C THR A 299 -3.16 -26.33 14.36
N HIS A 300 -2.13 -26.14 13.53
CA HIS A 300 -0.88 -26.88 13.57
C HIS A 300 -0.21 -26.73 14.94
N PHE A 301 0.02 -25.51 15.41
CA PHE A 301 0.71 -25.27 16.67
C PHE A 301 -0.09 -25.70 17.90
N THR A 302 -1.43 -25.65 17.84
CA THR A 302 -2.29 -26.23 18.86
C THR A 302 -2.08 -27.74 18.98
N LYS A 303 -2.13 -28.48 17.86
CA LYS A 303 -1.89 -29.92 17.85
C LYS A 303 -0.45 -30.25 18.26
N ARG A 304 0.51 -29.42 17.84
CA ARG A 304 1.93 -29.56 18.22
C ARG A 304 2.14 -29.42 19.72
N SER A 305 1.52 -28.41 20.34
CA SER A 305 1.56 -28.18 21.80
C SER A 305 0.91 -29.33 22.59
N GLN A 306 -0.19 -29.91 22.07
CA GLN A 306 -0.78 -31.12 22.65
C GLN A 306 0.18 -32.31 22.57
N GLY A 307 0.82 -32.53 21.43
CA GLY A 307 1.83 -33.58 21.26
C GLY A 307 3.02 -33.41 22.19
N LEU A 308 3.58 -32.20 22.27
CA LEU A 308 4.67 -31.86 23.18
C LEU A 308 4.33 -32.12 24.64
N THR A 309 3.07 -31.87 25.04
CA THR A 309 2.60 -32.19 26.40
C THR A 309 2.66 -33.68 26.69
N GLN A 310 2.32 -34.54 25.72
CA GLN A 310 2.44 -35.99 25.87
C GLN A 310 3.91 -36.44 25.88
N LEU A 311 4.75 -35.85 25.04
CA LEU A 311 6.19 -36.16 24.98
C LEU A 311 6.91 -35.78 26.30
N ILE A 312 6.56 -34.64 26.89
CA ILE A 312 7.03 -34.25 28.23
C ILE A 312 6.58 -35.28 29.27
N ALA A 313 5.30 -35.65 29.25
CA ALA A 313 4.75 -36.63 30.19
C ALA A 313 5.33 -38.06 30.00
N ALA A 314 5.88 -38.37 28.83
CA ALA A 314 6.58 -39.64 28.56
C ALA A 314 7.97 -39.69 29.21
N CYS A 315 8.56 -38.54 29.53
CA CYS A 315 9.88 -38.46 30.17
C CYS A 315 9.84 -38.54 31.69
N ASP A 316 8.65 -38.74 32.28
CA ASP A 316 8.46 -38.84 33.73
C ASP A 316 9.14 -40.13 34.25
N PRO A 317 10.09 -40.02 35.21
CA PRO A 317 10.80 -41.17 35.75
C PRO A 317 9.94 -42.07 36.65
N ASP A 318 8.78 -41.59 37.13
CA ASP A 318 7.92 -42.30 38.08
C ASP A 318 6.91 -43.24 37.40
N ILE A 319 6.86 -43.24 36.07
CA ILE A 319 5.99 -44.13 35.28
C ILE A 319 6.77 -45.29 34.66
N ASP A 320 6.07 -46.42 34.45
CA ASP A 320 6.68 -47.60 33.85
C ASP A 320 6.94 -47.42 32.35
N ALA A 321 7.88 -48.20 31.81
CA ALA A 321 8.31 -48.12 30.42
C ALA A 321 7.16 -48.33 29.39
N SER A 322 6.13 -49.12 29.71
CA SER A 322 4.99 -49.31 28.81
C SER A 322 4.16 -48.03 28.72
N THR A 323 3.92 -47.38 29.87
CA THR A 323 3.23 -46.10 29.93
C THR A 323 4.04 -44.99 29.25
N GLN A 324 5.37 -44.95 29.46
CA GLN A 324 6.27 -44.01 28.78
C GLN A 324 6.15 -44.13 27.26
N ASN A 325 6.28 -45.35 26.73
CA ASN A 325 6.20 -45.61 25.29
C ASN A 325 4.83 -45.27 24.70
N THR A 326 3.74 -45.52 25.44
CA THR A 326 2.39 -45.16 25.00
C THR A 326 2.25 -43.65 24.86
N ARG A 327 2.63 -42.88 25.88
CA ARG A 327 2.61 -41.41 25.84
C ARG A 327 3.50 -40.84 24.74
N PHE A 328 4.67 -41.45 24.54
CA PHE A 328 5.59 -41.05 23.48
C PHE A 328 4.94 -41.23 22.10
N ASN A 329 4.34 -42.38 21.83
CA ASN A 329 3.64 -42.68 20.57
C ASN A 329 2.41 -41.77 20.36
N ASP A 330 1.64 -41.49 21.40
CA ASP A 330 0.52 -40.54 21.34
C ASP A 330 1.01 -39.14 20.99
N GLY A 331 2.11 -38.71 21.62
CA GLY A 331 2.81 -37.46 21.31
C GLY A 331 3.22 -37.36 19.84
N LEU A 332 3.89 -38.40 19.31
CA LEU A 332 4.26 -38.46 17.90
C LEU A 332 3.03 -38.43 16.96
N THR A 333 1.95 -39.10 17.33
CA THR A 333 0.69 -39.08 16.57
C THR A 333 0.11 -37.67 16.46
N HIS A 334 0.12 -36.91 17.55
CA HIS A 334 -0.28 -35.50 17.52
C HIS A 334 0.62 -34.65 16.61
N LEU A 335 1.94 -34.88 16.60
CA LEU A 335 2.87 -34.17 15.73
C LEU A 335 2.64 -34.51 14.24
N ILE A 336 2.39 -35.77 13.91
CA ILE A 336 2.05 -36.21 12.54
C ILE A 336 0.75 -35.56 12.09
N ASN A 337 -0.27 -35.56 12.95
CA ASN A 337 -1.55 -34.90 12.68
C ASN A 337 -1.38 -33.39 12.52
N ALA A 338 -0.48 -32.75 13.28
CA ALA A 338 -0.16 -31.34 13.12
C ALA A 338 0.47 -31.08 11.75
N ARG A 339 1.42 -31.92 11.30
CA ARG A 339 2.05 -31.79 9.98
C ARG A 339 1.05 -31.90 8.84
N GLY A 340 0.04 -32.76 8.97
CA GLY A 340 -1.04 -32.90 7.97
C GLY A 340 -1.96 -31.68 7.81
N VAL A 341 -1.89 -30.69 8.71
CA VAL A 341 -2.65 -29.44 8.59
C VAL A 341 -2.00 -28.47 7.59
N VAL A 342 -0.67 -28.45 7.53
CA VAL A 342 0.11 -27.45 6.76
C VAL A 342 0.74 -28.03 5.49
N LYS A 343 0.44 -29.29 5.15
CA LYS A 343 0.92 -30.00 3.96
C LYS A 343 -0.21 -30.35 2.97
N GLN A 344 -1.33 -29.63 3.03
CA GLN A 344 -2.53 -29.94 2.23
C GLN A 344 -2.36 -29.54 0.77
#